data_AF-A0AAE5XIY5-F1
#
_entry.id   AF-A0AAE5XIY5-F1
#
_cell.length_a   1.000
_cell.length_b   1.000
_cell.length_c   1.000
_cell.angle_alpha   90.00
_cell.angle_beta   90.00
_cell.angle_gamma   90.00
#
_symmetry.space_group_name_H-M   'P 1'
#
loop_
_entity.id
_entity.type
_entity.pdbx_description
1 polymer ?
#
loop_
_entity_poly.entity_id
_entity_poly.type
_entity_poly.pdbx_seq_one_letter_code
_entity_poly.pdbx_strand_id
1 'polypeptide(L)'
;MATLKYVLAPICLLFAAAHVNAEYWCGYSDDNIRDWRVNKASECRLPTGAGELVLIEAEKHFNVSSNTWFTPEKGRHPGAMLRKCEGGKAVTLSGDTMLTTAKLQKICSLKKDGAHELLTSEGVQATVECQHYQATNIKIQTEAGEKDCGMPEVLKVATPHFKIESAKYGLDSADVKRRGIAPEEELCSLAVTDPTYPEDLTIAFVWGDVACHLTNYYKNKHACGWFANDNGMRGSKMSSFYAQPVLAKLCQKTRDGEVEVTKPFRRLDNHDESLSYVKGYIQCAKGAPTGVKLAIKPLVGETQEKQCPIPEALLKDKPVHKS
;
A
#
# COMPACT_ATOMS: atom_id res chain seq x y z
N MET A 1 31.22 62.17 65.16
CA MET A 1 31.56 61.62 63.83
C MET A 1 31.12 60.17 63.75
N ALA A 2 30.55 59.80 62.60
CA ALA A 2 30.29 58.46 62.06
C ALA A 2 29.20 57.56 62.69
N THR A 3 28.09 57.53 61.95
CA THR A 3 26.97 56.57 61.86
C THR A 3 27.34 55.24 61.18
N LEU A 4 26.67 54.13 61.53
CA LEU A 4 25.84 53.22 60.68
C LEU A 4 25.53 51.93 61.51
N LYS A 5 24.30 51.54 61.88
CA LYS A 5 23.04 51.16 61.18
C LYS A 5 22.99 49.73 60.60
N TYR A 6 22.09 48.94 61.22
CA TYR A 6 21.29 47.79 60.72
C TYR A 6 21.98 46.45 60.41
N VAL A 7 21.35 45.27 60.51
CA VAL A 7 20.26 44.63 61.28
C VAL A 7 20.22 43.17 60.77
N LEU A 8 19.77 42.25 61.63
CA LEU A 8 19.36 40.85 61.43
C LEU A 8 19.07 40.35 59.99
N ALA A 9 19.46 39.10 59.69
CA ALA A 9 18.54 37.95 59.55
C ALA A 9 19.25 36.70 58.95
N PRO A 10 18.77 35.48 59.28
CA PRO A 10 19.48 34.22 59.06
C PRO A 10 19.33 33.65 57.64
N ILE A 11 20.36 32.92 57.24
CA ILE A 11 20.48 32.15 56.00
C ILE A 11 19.39 31.06 55.99
N CYS A 12 18.34 31.30 55.22
CA CYS A 12 17.29 30.33 54.92
C CYS A 12 17.24 30.12 53.40
N LEU A 13 17.32 28.85 52.98
CA LEU A 13 16.84 28.30 51.71
C LEU A 13 17.56 28.72 50.42
N LEU A 14 18.68 28.05 50.13
CA LEU A 14 19.16 27.81 48.76
C LEU A 14 18.72 26.40 48.31
N PHE A 15 17.43 26.24 48.10
CA PHE A 15 16.85 25.19 47.24
C PHE A 15 15.66 25.80 46.50
N ALA A 16 15.95 26.71 45.57
CA ALA A 16 15.02 27.06 44.51
C ALA A 16 15.50 26.33 43.26
N ALA A 17 14.73 25.31 42.91
CA ALA A 17 14.92 24.41 41.80
C ALA A 17 15.40 25.11 40.52
N ALA A 18 16.51 24.64 39.98
CA ALA A 18 16.78 24.73 38.56
C ALA A 18 15.66 23.96 37.83
N HIS A 19 14.55 24.65 37.53
CA HIS A 19 13.59 24.18 36.56
C HIS A 19 14.28 24.26 35.20
N VAL A 20 14.90 23.15 34.81
CA VAL A 20 15.20 22.87 33.41
C VAL A 20 13.83 22.85 32.73
N ASN A 21 13.41 23.99 32.17
CA ASN A 21 12.27 24.05 31.27
C ASN A 21 12.66 23.23 30.04
N ALA A 22 12.44 21.92 30.09
CA ALA A 22 12.33 21.13 28.87
C ALA A 22 11.26 21.83 28.03
N GLU A 23 11.62 22.26 26.83
CA GLU A 23 10.78 23.14 26.02
C GLU A 23 9.65 22.29 25.43
N TYR A 24 8.54 22.17 26.15
CA TYR A 24 7.38 21.42 25.71
C TYR A 24 6.75 22.10 24.49
N TRP A 25 6.82 21.44 23.35
CA TRP A 25 6.23 21.93 22.11
C TRP A 25 4.98 21.10 21.79
N CYS A 26 3.80 21.71 21.93
CA CYS A 26 2.50 21.04 21.73
C CYS A 26 2.42 19.67 22.44
N GLY A 27 2.75 19.62 23.73
CA GLY A 27 2.73 18.39 24.52
C GLY A 27 3.83 17.36 24.19
N TYR A 28 4.76 17.66 23.28
CA TYR A 28 5.98 16.87 23.10
C TYR A 28 7.11 17.41 23.98
N SER A 29 7.68 16.53 24.82
CA SER A 29 8.99 16.80 25.42
C SER A 29 10.08 16.70 24.35
N ASP A 30 11.26 17.27 24.63
CA ASP A 30 12.43 17.14 23.76
C ASP A 30 12.79 15.67 23.47
N ASP A 31 12.62 14.80 24.46
CA ASP A 31 12.78 13.36 24.28
C ASP A 31 11.78 12.78 23.29
N ASN A 32 10.51 13.19 23.34
CA ASN A 32 9.50 12.74 22.38
C ASN A 32 9.72 13.34 20.99
N ILE A 33 10.20 14.58 20.88
CA ILE A 33 10.58 15.19 19.60
C ILE A 33 11.69 14.37 18.95
N ARG A 34 12.73 14.01 19.73
CA ARG A 34 13.83 13.17 19.25
C ARG A 34 13.37 11.75 18.92
N ASP A 35 12.60 11.14 19.80
CA ASP A 35 12.17 9.75 19.66
C ASP A 35 11.19 9.59 18.49
N TRP A 36 10.21 10.47 18.37
CA TRP A 36 9.20 10.41 17.32
C TRP A 36 9.63 11.21 16.08
N ARG A 37 10.89 11.62 16.01
CA ARG A 37 11.50 12.37 14.90
C ARG A 37 10.59 13.50 14.38
N VAL A 38 10.03 14.29 15.30
CA VAL A 38 9.11 15.36 14.98
C VAL A 38 9.86 16.48 14.25
N ASN A 39 9.49 16.75 13.00
CA ASN A 39 10.12 17.79 12.20
C ASN A 39 9.38 19.13 12.40
N LYS A 40 9.79 19.91 13.41
CA LYS A 40 9.23 21.24 13.74
C LYS A 40 9.12 22.17 12.52
N ALA A 41 10.04 22.07 11.55
CA ALA A 41 10.04 22.94 10.37
C ALA A 41 8.93 22.60 9.35
N SER A 42 8.30 21.43 9.45
CA SER A 42 7.22 20.99 8.55
C SER A 42 5.82 21.43 9.01
N GLU A 43 5.73 22.23 10.07
CA GLU A 43 4.45 22.55 10.69
C GLU A 43 3.53 23.39 9.81
N CYS A 44 2.28 22.96 9.72
CA CYS A 44 1.18 23.77 9.23
C CYS A 44 0.22 24.04 10.37
N ARG A 45 0.14 25.30 10.81
CA ARG A 45 -0.67 25.72 11.95
C ARG A 45 -1.84 26.61 11.56
N LEU A 46 -2.96 26.45 12.23
CA LEU A 46 -4.13 27.33 12.13
C LEU A 46 -4.66 27.62 13.55
N PRO A 47 -4.87 28.90 13.93
CA PRO A 47 -5.39 29.25 15.25
C PRO A 47 -6.79 28.66 15.50
N THR A 48 -7.08 28.41 16.77
CA THR A 48 -8.40 28.09 17.33
C THR A 48 -8.65 29.02 18.52
N GLY A 49 -9.88 29.12 19.00
CA GLY A 49 -10.24 29.94 20.15
C GLY A 49 -9.54 29.54 21.45
N ALA A 50 -9.01 28.31 21.55
CA ALA A 50 -8.32 27.78 22.72
C ALA A 50 -6.82 27.50 22.51
N GLY A 51 -6.29 27.74 21.30
CA GLY A 51 -4.94 27.34 20.94
C GLY A 51 -4.72 27.23 19.44
N GLU A 52 -4.14 26.14 18.95
CA GLU A 52 -3.82 25.93 17.53
C GLU A 52 -4.13 24.50 17.08
N LEU A 53 -4.55 24.32 15.84
CA LEU A 53 -4.52 23.06 15.13
C LEU A 53 -3.22 22.99 14.32
N VAL A 54 -2.46 21.90 14.47
CA VAL A 54 -1.13 21.71 13.90
C VAL A 54 -1.08 20.39 13.16
N LEU A 55 -0.72 20.44 11.87
CA LEU A 55 -0.29 19.28 11.10
C LEU A 55 1.24 19.29 11.04
N ILE A 56 1.89 18.16 11.34
CA ILE A 56 3.35 18.10 11.37
C ILE A 56 3.90 16.72 11.00
N GLU A 57 5.04 16.67 10.31
CA GLU A 57 5.74 15.42 10.02
C GLU A 57 6.35 14.81 11.28
N ALA A 58 6.16 13.51 11.45
CA ALA A 58 6.74 12.75 12.54
C ALA A 58 6.64 11.24 12.28
N GLU A 59 7.36 10.46 13.09
CA GLU A 59 7.31 9.01 13.13
C GLU A 59 6.54 8.51 14.35
N LYS A 60 5.76 7.43 14.20
CA LYS A 60 5.11 6.77 15.35
C LYS A 60 5.27 5.25 15.27
N HIS A 61 5.46 4.62 16.43
CA HIS A 61 5.35 3.17 16.55
C HIS A 61 3.89 2.74 16.40
N PHE A 62 3.62 1.87 15.44
CA PHE A 62 2.32 1.23 15.29
C PHE A 62 2.37 -0.18 15.85
N ASN A 63 1.50 -0.48 16.82
CA ASN A 63 1.15 -1.86 17.13
C ASN A 63 0.19 -2.32 16.04
N VAL A 64 0.66 -3.24 15.19
CA VAL A 64 -0.12 -3.80 14.09
C VAL A 64 -1.37 -4.49 14.64
N SER A 65 -2.55 -3.94 14.39
CA SER A 65 -3.78 -4.73 14.36
C SER A 65 -4.02 -5.20 12.93
N SER A 66 -4.39 -6.46 12.77
CA SER A 66 -4.26 -7.31 11.59
C SER A 66 -5.19 -7.00 10.41
N ASN A 67 -5.40 -5.74 10.07
CA ASN A 67 -6.08 -5.38 8.82
C ASN A 67 -5.04 -5.31 7.69
N THR A 68 -4.80 -6.50 7.14
CA THR A 68 -3.74 -7.02 6.26
C THR A 68 -3.36 -6.26 4.98
N TRP A 69 -3.85 -5.04 4.74
CA TRP A 69 -3.58 -4.34 3.47
C TRP A 69 -2.33 -3.49 3.54
N PHE A 70 -2.21 -2.68 4.57
CA PHE A 70 -1.09 -1.80 4.86
C PHE A 70 -0.63 -2.17 6.27
N THR A 71 -0.07 -3.37 6.42
CA THR A 71 0.68 -3.69 7.63
C THR A 71 2.08 -3.17 7.40
N PRO A 72 2.41 -2.00 7.93
CA PRO A 72 3.78 -1.56 7.84
C PRO A 72 4.61 -2.49 8.75
N GLU A 73 5.88 -2.70 8.40
CA GLU A 73 6.80 -3.56 9.16
C GLU A 73 6.73 -3.23 10.66
N LYS A 74 6.82 -4.20 11.59
CA LYS A 74 6.85 -3.84 13.03
C LYS A 74 7.95 -2.80 13.26
N GLY A 75 7.58 -1.57 13.62
CA GLY A 75 8.56 -0.49 13.66
C GLY A 75 7.94 0.90 13.72
N ARG A 76 8.77 1.90 13.47
CA ARG A 76 8.38 3.31 13.34
C ARG A 76 7.99 3.58 11.90
N HIS A 77 6.89 4.29 11.70
CA HIS A 77 6.48 4.70 10.36
C HIS A 77 6.42 6.21 10.24
N PRO A 78 7.03 6.76 9.18
CA PRO A 78 7.01 8.18 8.92
C PRO A 78 5.62 8.58 8.39
N GLY A 79 5.13 9.75 8.81
CA GLY A 79 3.80 10.24 8.47
C GLY A 79 3.60 11.68 8.96
N ALA A 80 2.36 12.16 8.91
CA ALA A 80 1.99 13.47 9.43
C ALA A 80 0.98 13.35 10.57
N MET A 81 1.26 13.95 11.72
CA MET A 81 0.39 13.99 12.88
C MET A 81 -0.43 15.27 12.87
N LEU A 82 -1.74 15.12 13.00
CA LEU A 82 -2.66 16.21 13.28
C LEU A 82 -2.87 16.33 14.80
N ARG A 83 -2.68 17.52 15.36
CA ARG A 83 -2.83 17.77 16.80
C ARG A 83 -3.48 19.10 17.09
N LYS A 84 -4.25 19.14 18.16
CA LYS A 84 -4.69 20.39 18.77
C LYS A 84 -3.77 20.73 19.94
N CYS A 85 -3.27 21.95 19.97
CA CYS A 85 -2.30 22.46 20.93
C CYS A 85 -2.94 23.60 21.71
N GLU A 86 -3.26 23.40 22.98
CA GLU A 86 -3.88 24.42 23.84
C GLU A 86 -2.93 24.75 25.00
N GLY A 87 -2.57 26.03 25.16
CA GLY A 87 -1.63 26.47 26.21
C GLY A 87 -0.29 25.71 26.22
N GLY A 88 0.22 25.32 25.04
CA GLY A 88 1.46 24.55 24.89
C GLY A 88 1.33 23.04 25.11
N LYS A 89 0.13 22.54 25.49
CA LYS A 89 -0.14 21.11 25.71
C LYS A 89 -0.90 20.52 24.53
N ALA A 90 -0.65 19.24 24.24
CA ALA A 90 -1.47 18.51 23.28
C ALA A 90 -2.82 18.15 23.90
N VAL A 91 -3.89 18.39 23.15
CA VAL A 91 -5.23 17.87 23.41
C VAL A 91 -5.46 16.68 22.49
N THR A 92 -5.99 15.59 23.07
CA THR A 92 -6.33 14.39 22.33
C THR A 92 -7.52 14.68 21.42
N LEU A 93 -7.30 14.64 20.12
CA LEU A 93 -8.39 14.55 19.15
C LEU A 93 -8.88 13.10 19.14
N SER A 94 -10.20 12.90 19.09
CA SER A 94 -10.78 11.56 18.95
C SER A 94 -10.47 11.00 17.56
N GLY A 95 -10.20 9.69 17.47
CA GLY A 95 -9.88 9.02 16.20
C GLY A 95 -8.38 8.89 15.90
N ASP A 96 -8.07 8.50 14.68
CA ASP A 96 -6.69 8.29 14.22
C ASP A 96 -6.12 9.56 13.61
N THR A 97 -5.30 10.26 14.41
CA THR A 97 -4.66 11.54 14.07
C THR A 97 -3.37 11.41 13.28
N MET A 98 -2.87 10.19 13.09
CA MET A 98 -1.73 9.96 12.22
C MET A 98 -2.22 9.76 10.78
N LEU A 99 -1.62 10.51 9.87
CA LEU A 99 -1.79 10.36 8.44
C LEU A 99 -0.56 9.65 7.89
N THR A 100 -0.79 8.70 7.00
CA THR A 100 0.26 7.93 6.31
C THR A 100 -0.04 7.92 4.83
N THR A 101 0.98 7.77 3.98
CA THR A 101 0.79 7.70 2.51
C THR A 101 -0.25 6.66 2.13
N ALA A 102 -0.15 5.48 2.76
CA ALA A 102 -1.11 4.39 2.72
C ALA A 102 -2.57 4.79 2.94
N LYS A 103 -2.83 5.54 4.02
CA LYS A 103 -4.17 6.01 4.39
C LYS A 103 -4.73 6.97 3.35
N LEU A 104 -3.90 7.90 2.87
CA LEU A 104 -4.30 8.87 1.86
C LEU A 104 -4.56 8.20 0.50
N GLN A 105 -3.68 7.30 0.06
CA GLN A 105 -3.86 6.50 -1.15
C GLN A 105 -5.18 5.73 -1.11
N LYS A 106 -5.47 5.03 0.00
CA LYS A 106 -6.73 4.29 0.17
C LYS A 106 -7.95 5.21 0.10
N ILE A 107 -7.89 6.41 0.68
CA ILE A 107 -8.99 7.37 0.62
C ILE A 107 -9.21 7.82 -0.81
N CYS A 108 -8.16 8.27 -1.51
CA CYS A 108 -8.29 8.79 -2.86
C CYS A 108 -8.63 7.69 -3.89
N SER A 109 -8.15 6.46 -3.72
CA SER A 109 -8.48 5.33 -4.60
C SER A 109 -9.95 4.91 -4.46
N LEU A 110 -10.51 4.92 -3.24
CA LEU A 110 -11.89 4.52 -2.96
C LEU A 110 -12.89 5.63 -3.23
N LYS A 111 -12.60 6.84 -2.72
CA LYS A 111 -13.53 7.97 -2.74
C LYS A 111 -13.42 8.85 -3.99
N LYS A 112 -12.44 8.56 -4.87
CA LYS A 112 -12.22 9.26 -6.14
C LYS A 112 -11.83 10.73 -5.93
N ASP A 113 -11.85 11.51 -7.00
CA ASP A 113 -11.45 12.91 -6.99
C ASP A 113 -12.38 13.80 -6.14
N GLY A 114 -11.81 14.82 -5.52
CA GLY A 114 -12.51 15.78 -4.65
C GLY A 114 -11.95 15.86 -3.23
N ALA A 115 -12.60 16.67 -2.40
CA ALA A 115 -12.25 16.87 -1.00
C ALA A 115 -12.87 15.79 -0.11
N HIS A 116 -12.07 15.16 0.74
CA HIS A 116 -12.52 14.09 1.64
C HIS A 116 -12.07 14.34 3.06
N GLU A 117 -12.98 14.13 4.01
CA GLU A 117 -12.67 14.27 5.44
C GLU A 117 -11.66 13.22 5.91
N LEU A 118 -10.63 13.69 6.61
CA LEU A 118 -9.64 12.90 7.35
C LEU A 118 -9.97 12.84 8.84
N LEU A 119 -10.41 13.97 9.38
CA LEU A 119 -10.81 14.14 10.77
C LEU A 119 -11.85 15.27 10.85
N THR A 120 -12.93 15.03 11.60
CA THR A 120 -13.90 16.06 11.98
C THR A 120 -14.13 15.94 13.49
N SER A 121 -13.85 17.01 14.23
CA SER A 121 -14.08 17.11 15.68
C SER A 121 -14.59 18.50 16.01
N GLU A 122 -15.15 18.73 17.20
CA GLU A 122 -15.79 20.01 17.52
C GLU A 122 -14.84 21.20 17.28
N GLY A 123 -15.21 22.05 16.31
CA GLY A 123 -14.46 23.24 15.92
C GLY A 123 -13.22 23.00 15.05
N VAL A 124 -12.89 21.75 14.68
CA VAL A 124 -11.73 21.44 13.84
C VAL A 124 -12.04 20.41 12.76
N GLN A 125 -11.52 20.64 11.55
CA GLN A 125 -11.64 19.72 10.44
C GLN A 125 -10.31 19.61 9.71
N ALA A 126 -10.00 18.42 9.22
CA ALA A 126 -8.94 18.22 8.25
C ALA A 126 -9.48 17.43 7.06
N THR A 127 -9.15 17.89 5.86
CA THR A 127 -9.56 17.28 4.59
C THR A 127 -8.33 16.96 3.74
N VAL A 128 -8.41 15.91 2.93
CA VAL A 128 -7.47 15.62 1.86
C VAL A 128 -8.15 15.93 0.53
N GLU A 129 -7.45 16.66 -0.33
CA GLU A 129 -7.86 16.86 -1.72
C GLU A 129 -7.26 15.74 -2.57
N CYS A 130 -8.12 15.04 -3.31
CA CYS A 130 -7.73 13.99 -4.23
C CYS A 130 -7.91 14.46 -5.68
N GLN A 131 -6.90 14.29 -6.52
CA GLN A 131 -6.95 14.54 -7.96
C GLN A 131 -6.33 13.38 -8.70
N HIS A 132 -7.00 12.87 -9.74
CA HIS A 132 -6.63 11.63 -10.41
C HIS A 132 -6.31 10.52 -9.40
N TYR A 133 -7.19 10.33 -8.41
CA TYR A 133 -7.07 9.32 -7.34
C TYR A 133 -5.80 9.43 -6.47
N GLN A 134 -5.07 10.56 -6.52
CA GLN A 134 -3.89 10.84 -5.71
C GLN A 134 -4.13 12.00 -4.77
N ALA A 135 -3.59 11.92 -3.56
CA ALA A 135 -3.65 13.00 -2.60
C ALA A 135 -2.71 14.13 -3.04
N THR A 136 -3.23 15.35 -3.20
CA THR A 136 -2.45 16.49 -3.69
C THR A 136 -2.28 17.59 -2.64
N ASN A 137 -3.22 17.69 -1.70
CA ASN A 137 -3.20 18.71 -0.67
C ASN A 137 -3.91 18.21 0.60
N ILE A 138 -3.50 18.74 1.74
CA ILE A 138 -4.24 18.62 3.00
C ILE A 138 -4.65 20.01 3.42
N LYS A 139 -5.91 20.17 3.80
CA LYS A 139 -6.42 21.41 4.37
C LYS A 139 -6.83 21.19 5.80
N ILE A 140 -6.64 22.21 6.60
CA ILE A 140 -7.12 22.26 7.96
C ILE A 140 -8.07 23.44 8.10
N GLN A 141 -9.15 23.26 8.85
CA GLN A 141 -10.19 24.25 9.06
C GLN A 141 -10.54 24.31 10.54
N THR A 142 -10.81 25.53 11.00
CA THR A 142 -11.19 25.88 12.37
C THR A 142 -12.27 26.97 12.33
N GLU A 143 -12.73 27.42 13.49
CA GLU A 143 -13.57 28.61 13.60
C GLU A 143 -12.88 29.90 13.11
N ALA A 144 -11.55 29.92 13.06
CA ALA A 144 -10.77 31.07 12.60
C ALA A 144 -10.62 31.14 11.08
N GLY A 145 -10.94 30.05 10.35
CA GLY A 145 -10.84 29.98 8.89
C GLY A 145 -10.36 28.62 8.37
N GLU A 146 -9.89 28.60 7.13
CA GLU A 146 -9.31 27.44 6.44
C GLU A 146 -7.86 27.75 6.04
N LYS A 147 -7.00 26.73 6.03
CA LYS A 147 -5.61 26.83 5.60
C LYS A 147 -5.19 25.62 4.77
N ASP A 148 -4.59 25.90 3.62
CA ASP A 148 -3.88 24.93 2.81
C ASP A 148 -2.53 24.61 3.45
N CYS A 149 -2.29 23.33 3.74
CA CYS A 149 -1.03 22.84 4.29
C CYS A 149 -0.10 22.23 3.25
N GLY A 150 -0.55 22.09 2.00
CA GLY A 150 0.15 21.30 1.00
C GLY A 150 0.13 19.81 1.36
N MET A 151 0.89 19.02 0.61
CA MET A 151 1.19 17.63 0.97
C MET A 151 2.55 17.58 1.67
N PRO A 152 2.63 17.13 2.94
CA PRO A 152 3.90 16.90 3.61
C PRO A 152 4.81 15.96 2.82
N GLU A 153 6.12 16.21 2.78
CA GLU A 153 7.07 15.45 1.96
C GLU A 153 7.07 13.98 2.33
N VAL A 154 6.96 13.71 3.64
CA VAL A 154 6.88 12.36 4.20
C VAL A 154 5.69 11.55 3.65
N LEU A 155 4.65 12.22 3.17
CA LEU A 155 3.43 11.62 2.62
C LEU A 155 3.44 11.50 1.09
N LYS A 156 4.44 12.07 0.41
CA LYS A 156 4.60 11.96 -1.05
C LYS A 156 5.26 10.65 -1.48
N VAL A 157 6.00 10.02 -0.57
CA VAL A 157 6.70 8.76 -0.84
C VAL A 157 5.80 7.60 -0.43
N ALA A 158 5.56 6.67 -1.35
CA ALA A 158 4.86 5.43 -1.05
C ALA A 158 5.63 4.66 0.04
N THR A 159 4.98 4.39 1.16
CA THR A 159 5.58 3.54 2.20
C THR A 159 5.57 2.10 1.69
N PRO A 160 6.73 1.42 1.61
CA PRO A 160 6.77 0.01 1.22
C PRO A 160 5.89 -0.82 2.16
N HIS A 161 5.18 -1.79 1.60
CA HIS A 161 4.47 -2.77 2.40
C HIS A 161 5.41 -3.85 2.88
N PHE A 162 5.03 -4.53 3.96
CA PHE A 162 5.65 -5.81 4.27
C PHE A 162 5.27 -6.81 3.17
N LYS A 163 6.10 -6.92 2.13
CA LYS A 163 6.11 -8.12 1.31
C LYS A 163 6.57 -9.25 2.23
N ILE A 164 5.86 -10.38 2.18
CA ILE A 164 6.49 -11.63 2.60
C ILE A 164 7.65 -11.79 1.61
N GLU A 165 8.87 -11.41 2.00
CA GLU A 165 10.07 -11.34 1.14
C GLU A 165 10.35 -12.64 0.38
N SER A 166 9.72 -13.75 0.78
CA SER A 166 9.92 -15.07 0.20
C SER A 166 8.84 -15.53 -0.80
N ALA A 167 7.72 -14.81 -0.97
CA ALA A 167 6.62 -15.26 -1.82
C ALA A 167 6.70 -14.68 -3.25
N LYS A 168 7.17 -15.49 -4.22
CA LYS A 168 7.10 -15.19 -5.67
C LYS A 168 5.95 -15.99 -6.30
N TYR A 169 5.16 -15.37 -7.15
CA TYR A 169 3.90 -15.93 -7.69
C TYR A 169 2.92 -16.43 -6.61
N GLY A 170 2.98 -15.84 -5.40
CA GLY A 170 2.26 -16.27 -4.21
C GLY A 170 2.79 -17.57 -3.59
N LEU A 171 4.00 -18.00 -3.97
CA LEU A 171 4.64 -19.25 -3.55
C LEU A 171 5.98 -18.97 -2.85
N ASP A 172 6.26 -19.71 -1.78
CA ASP A 172 7.58 -19.63 -1.15
C ASP A 172 8.67 -20.30 -2.01
N SER A 173 9.93 -20.08 -1.65
CA SER A 173 11.07 -20.63 -2.39
C SER A 173 11.11 -22.17 -2.41
N ALA A 174 10.57 -22.85 -1.41
CA ALA A 174 10.49 -24.31 -1.39
C ALA A 174 9.41 -24.79 -2.36
N ASP A 175 8.29 -24.08 -2.45
CA ASP A 175 7.19 -24.34 -3.37
C ASP A 175 7.55 -24.09 -4.82
N VAL A 176 8.31 -23.02 -5.11
CA VAL A 176 8.87 -22.76 -6.44
C VAL A 176 9.72 -23.95 -6.89
N LYS A 177 10.64 -24.42 -6.05
CA LYS A 177 11.49 -25.60 -6.34
C LYS A 177 10.67 -26.88 -6.47
N ARG A 178 9.74 -27.12 -5.55
CA ARG A 178 8.88 -28.32 -5.53
C ARG A 178 8.02 -28.44 -6.79
N ARG A 179 7.55 -27.31 -7.32
CA ARG A 179 6.70 -27.26 -8.52
C ARG A 179 7.49 -27.30 -9.83
N GLY A 180 8.82 -27.22 -9.78
CA GLY A 180 9.66 -27.20 -10.99
C GLY A 180 9.32 -26.03 -11.89
N ILE A 181 9.08 -24.85 -11.31
CA ILE A 181 8.79 -23.65 -12.10
C ILE A 181 9.99 -23.35 -12.99
N ALA A 182 9.74 -23.06 -14.26
CA ALA A 182 10.79 -22.70 -15.21
C ALA A 182 11.55 -21.42 -14.74
N PRO A 183 12.80 -21.22 -15.21
CA PRO A 183 13.56 -19.99 -14.96
C PRO A 183 12.77 -18.73 -15.33
N GLU A 184 12.98 -17.62 -14.61
CA GLU A 184 12.16 -16.39 -14.77
C GLU A 184 12.18 -15.82 -16.19
N GLU A 185 13.31 -15.96 -16.88
CA GLU A 185 13.50 -15.57 -18.28
C GLU A 185 12.62 -16.34 -19.27
N GLU A 186 12.10 -17.51 -18.88
CA GLU A 186 11.18 -18.34 -19.67
C GLU A 186 9.71 -18.09 -19.30
N LEU A 187 9.44 -17.26 -18.31
CA LEU A 187 8.09 -16.92 -17.87
C LEU A 187 7.59 -15.69 -18.61
N CYS A 188 6.28 -15.63 -18.86
CA CYS A 188 5.66 -14.41 -19.37
C CYS A 188 5.22 -13.55 -18.19
N SER A 189 5.83 -12.39 -17.98
CA SER A 189 5.48 -11.48 -16.88
C SER A 189 5.30 -10.03 -17.36
N LEU A 190 4.36 -9.32 -16.74
CA LEU A 190 4.08 -7.90 -16.95
C LEU A 190 4.03 -7.22 -15.59
N ALA A 191 4.75 -6.11 -15.45
CA ALA A 191 4.75 -5.25 -14.27
C ALA A 191 4.42 -3.82 -14.71
N VAL A 192 3.56 -3.13 -13.96
CA VAL A 192 3.08 -1.78 -14.26
C VAL A 192 3.03 -0.95 -12.98
N THR A 193 3.69 0.19 -12.98
CA THR A 193 3.60 1.16 -11.90
C THR A 193 2.23 1.86 -11.92
N ASP A 194 1.51 1.79 -10.80
CA ASP A 194 0.29 2.58 -10.55
C ASP A 194 0.64 3.59 -9.46
N PRO A 195 0.65 4.91 -9.73
CA PRO A 195 1.06 5.92 -8.75
C PRO A 195 0.14 5.98 -7.52
N THR A 196 -1.05 5.39 -7.62
CA THR A 196 -2.03 5.32 -6.55
C THR A 196 -1.94 4.02 -5.76
N TYR A 197 -1.00 3.16 -6.13
CA TYR A 197 -0.70 1.90 -5.47
C TYR A 197 0.75 1.92 -5.00
N PRO A 198 1.07 1.33 -3.84
CA PRO A 198 2.39 1.42 -3.24
C PRO A 198 3.42 0.47 -3.86
N GLU A 199 2.98 -0.43 -4.74
CA GLU A 199 3.82 -1.40 -5.43
C GLU A 199 3.46 -1.45 -6.91
N ASP A 200 4.37 -1.94 -7.75
CA ASP A 200 4.03 -2.24 -9.14
C ASP A 200 2.99 -3.34 -9.20
N LEU A 201 1.92 -3.14 -9.97
CA LEU A 201 0.95 -4.17 -10.33
C LEU A 201 1.63 -5.21 -11.23
N THR A 202 1.53 -6.50 -10.88
CA THR A 202 2.21 -7.59 -11.58
C THR A 202 1.23 -8.69 -11.95
N ILE A 203 1.49 -9.33 -13.08
CA ILE A 203 0.92 -10.63 -13.44
C ILE A 203 1.97 -11.42 -14.19
N ALA A 204 1.99 -12.73 -13.96
CA ALA A 204 2.78 -13.65 -14.75
C ALA A 204 1.95 -14.85 -15.17
N PHE A 205 2.16 -15.33 -16.39
CA PHE A 205 1.88 -16.70 -16.77
C PHE A 205 3.14 -17.52 -16.51
N VAL A 206 3.06 -18.35 -15.48
CA VAL A 206 4.15 -19.22 -15.05
C VAL A 206 3.86 -20.66 -15.44
N TRP A 207 4.88 -21.50 -15.56
CA TRP A 207 4.70 -22.90 -15.90
C TRP A 207 5.77 -23.80 -15.28
N GLY A 208 5.46 -25.09 -15.15
CA GLY A 208 6.36 -26.11 -14.61
C GLY A 208 5.87 -27.53 -14.87
N ASP A 209 6.78 -28.49 -14.81
CA ASP A 209 6.61 -29.91 -15.18
C ASP A 209 6.04 -30.80 -14.06
N VAL A 210 6.13 -30.37 -12.79
CA VAL A 210 5.54 -31.09 -11.64
C VAL A 210 4.15 -30.55 -11.29
N ALA A 211 3.78 -29.37 -11.77
CA ALA A 211 2.55 -28.68 -11.41
C ALA A 211 1.27 -29.45 -11.81
N CYS A 212 1.23 -30.12 -12.97
CA CYS A 212 0.04 -30.85 -13.43
C CYS A 212 -0.28 -32.10 -12.61
N HIS A 213 0.70 -32.68 -11.90
CA HIS A 213 0.44 -33.86 -11.06
C HIS A 213 -0.54 -33.53 -9.91
N LEU A 214 -0.75 -32.25 -9.62
CA LEU A 214 -1.78 -31.77 -8.69
C LEU A 214 -3.19 -31.77 -9.30
N THR A 215 -3.34 -32.12 -10.58
CA THR A 215 -4.62 -32.25 -11.26
C THR A 215 -5.00 -33.72 -11.41
N ASN A 216 -6.29 -34.06 -11.25
CA ASN A 216 -6.78 -35.43 -11.40
C ASN A 216 -6.70 -35.96 -12.86
N TYR A 217 -6.31 -35.12 -13.82
CA TYR A 217 -6.27 -35.44 -15.24
C TYR A 217 -5.04 -36.25 -15.66
N TYR A 218 -3.95 -36.18 -14.89
CA TYR A 218 -2.67 -36.80 -15.24
C TYR A 218 -2.22 -37.77 -14.15
N LYS A 219 -1.63 -38.91 -14.55
CA LYS A 219 -1.04 -39.89 -13.62
C LYS A 219 0.44 -39.63 -13.30
N ASN A 220 1.14 -38.93 -14.19
CA ASN A 220 2.59 -38.70 -14.12
C ASN A 220 2.90 -37.20 -14.01
N LYS A 221 4.18 -36.82 -14.04
CA LYS A 221 4.62 -35.42 -14.14
C LYS A 221 4.38 -34.90 -15.56
N HIS A 222 3.81 -33.69 -15.66
CA HIS A 222 3.37 -33.06 -16.90
C HIS A 222 3.45 -31.54 -16.78
N ALA A 223 3.68 -30.87 -17.90
CA ALA A 223 3.84 -29.43 -17.94
C ALA A 223 2.47 -28.72 -17.85
N CYS A 224 2.33 -27.83 -16.88
CA CYS A 224 1.15 -26.98 -16.68
C CYS A 224 1.55 -25.52 -16.55
N GLY A 225 0.76 -24.62 -17.16
CA GLY A 225 0.85 -23.19 -16.92
C GLY A 225 -0.28 -22.67 -16.04
N TRP A 226 -0.10 -21.52 -15.39
CA TRP A 226 -1.15 -20.80 -14.66
C TRP A 226 -0.80 -19.31 -14.56
N PHE A 227 -1.81 -18.48 -14.36
CA PHE A 227 -1.62 -17.06 -14.08
C PHE A 227 -1.47 -16.84 -12.57
N ALA A 228 -0.52 -16.00 -12.19
CA ALA A 228 -0.24 -15.65 -10.81
C ALA A 228 0.09 -14.16 -10.68
N ASN A 229 -0.09 -13.61 -9.47
CA ASN A 229 0.35 -12.27 -9.07
C ASN A 229 0.75 -12.25 -7.60
N ASP A 230 1.54 -11.25 -7.22
CA ASP A 230 2.19 -11.18 -5.89
C ASP A 230 1.64 -10.10 -4.98
N ASN A 231 0.76 -9.24 -5.48
CA ASN A 231 0.63 -7.90 -4.91
C ASN A 231 -0.52 -7.74 -3.92
N GLY A 232 -0.78 -8.75 -3.07
CA GLY A 232 -1.86 -8.69 -2.09
C GLY A 232 -3.28 -8.57 -2.67
N MET A 233 -3.46 -8.44 -4.00
CA MET A 233 -4.74 -8.23 -4.67
C MET A 233 -5.77 -9.33 -4.37
N ARG A 234 -7.05 -8.97 -4.37
CA ARG A 234 -8.16 -9.89 -4.11
C ARG A 234 -8.48 -10.65 -5.39
N GLY A 235 -8.30 -11.97 -5.34
CA GLY A 235 -8.55 -12.91 -6.42
C GLY A 235 -7.95 -14.28 -6.06
N SER A 236 -8.13 -15.28 -6.92
CA SER A 236 -7.44 -16.56 -6.76
C SER A 236 -5.95 -16.33 -7.07
N LYS A 237 -5.09 -16.13 -6.05
CA LYS A 237 -3.63 -15.85 -6.18
C LYS A 237 -2.95 -16.64 -7.30
N MET A 238 -3.44 -17.85 -7.55
CA MET A 238 -3.19 -18.63 -8.77
C MET A 238 -4.52 -18.94 -9.47
N SER A 239 -4.55 -18.87 -10.79
CA SER A 239 -5.66 -19.38 -11.60
C SER A 239 -5.71 -20.92 -11.60
N SER A 240 -6.72 -21.48 -12.28
CA SER A 240 -6.67 -22.89 -12.68
C SER A 240 -5.39 -23.21 -13.47
N PHE A 241 -4.97 -24.47 -13.42
CA PHE A 241 -3.88 -24.98 -14.26
C PHE A 241 -4.34 -25.19 -15.70
N TYR A 242 -3.52 -24.77 -16.66
CA TYR A 242 -3.72 -24.96 -18.09
C TYR A 242 -2.70 -25.95 -18.63
N ALA A 243 -3.18 -27.17 -18.88
CA ALA A 243 -2.47 -28.19 -19.65
C ALA A 243 -3.05 -28.28 -21.06
N GLN A 244 -2.37 -28.99 -21.97
CA GLN A 244 -2.74 -29.09 -23.38
C GLN A 244 -4.24 -29.37 -23.64
N PRO A 245 -4.93 -30.32 -22.98
CA PRO A 245 -6.34 -30.61 -23.27
C PRO A 245 -7.25 -29.46 -22.89
N VAL A 246 -6.92 -28.75 -21.82
CA VAL A 246 -7.67 -27.58 -21.36
C VAL A 246 -7.49 -26.44 -22.36
N LEU A 247 -6.25 -26.17 -22.78
CA LEU A 247 -5.94 -25.17 -23.79
C LEU A 247 -6.62 -25.47 -25.13
N ALA A 248 -6.54 -26.72 -25.60
CA ALA A 248 -7.20 -27.17 -26.83
C ALA A 248 -8.72 -27.01 -26.74
N LYS A 249 -9.34 -27.43 -25.62
CA LYS A 249 -10.79 -27.28 -25.41
C LYS A 249 -11.24 -25.82 -25.37
N LEU A 250 -10.45 -24.94 -24.77
CA LEU A 250 -10.72 -23.50 -24.76
C LEU A 250 -10.70 -22.96 -26.20
N CYS A 251 -9.63 -23.22 -26.94
CA CYS A 251 -9.48 -22.69 -28.29
C CYS A 251 -10.40 -23.33 -29.33
N GLN A 252 -10.82 -24.58 -29.17
CA GLN A 252 -11.84 -25.18 -30.03
C GLN A 252 -13.18 -24.46 -29.97
N LYS A 253 -13.55 -23.91 -28.80
CA LYS A 253 -14.81 -23.17 -28.62
C LYS A 253 -14.75 -21.78 -29.26
N THR A 254 -13.64 -21.07 -29.08
CA THR A 254 -13.46 -19.69 -29.58
C THR A 254 -13.07 -19.66 -31.06
N ARG A 255 -12.34 -20.68 -31.53
CA ARG A 255 -11.70 -20.81 -32.85
C ARG A 255 -10.62 -19.75 -33.12
N ASP A 256 -10.98 -18.46 -33.13
CA ASP A 256 -10.08 -17.34 -33.39
C ASP A 256 -10.34 -16.22 -32.38
N GLY A 257 -9.27 -15.64 -31.81
CA GLY A 257 -9.36 -14.54 -30.86
C GLY A 257 -8.76 -14.88 -29.49
N GLU A 258 -9.30 -14.28 -28.44
CA GLU A 258 -8.75 -14.40 -27.08
C GLU A 258 -9.81 -14.89 -26.10
N VAL A 259 -9.38 -15.69 -25.12
CA VAL A 259 -10.22 -16.20 -24.04
C VAL A 259 -9.71 -15.67 -22.73
N GLU A 260 -10.50 -14.85 -22.04
CA GLU A 260 -10.21 -14.44 -20.66
C GLU A 260 -10.35 -15.66 -19.76
N VAL A 261 -9.27 -16.03 -19.07
CA VAL A 261 -9.23 -17.26 -18.26
C VAL A 261 -8.96 -17.02 -16.79
N THR A 262 -8.59 -15.79 -16.42
CA THR A 262 -8.48 -15.33 -15.04
C THR A 262 -9.76 -14.59 -14.65
N LYS A 263 -10.23 -14.78 -13.41
CA LYS A 263 -11.08 -13.73 -12.82
C LYS A 263 -10.25 -12.46 -12.68
N PRO A 264 -10.84 -11.26 -12.86
CA PRO A 264 -10.10 -10.02 -12.66
C PRO A 264 -9.50 -10.00 -11.26
N PHE A 265 -8.18 -9.87 -11.19
CA PHE A 265 -7.52 -9.56 -9.94
C PHE A 265 -7.75 -8.08 -9.68
N ARG A 266 -8.44 -7.80 -8.58
CA ARG A 266 -8.78 -6.43 -8.22
C ARG A 266 -7.98 -5.96 -7.03
N ARG A 267 -7.77 -4.66 -7.02
CA ARG A 267 -7.22 -3.94 -5.89
C ARG A 267 -8.08 -4.11 -4.64
N LEU A 268 -7.47 -3.80 -3.52
CA LEU A 268 -8.01 -4.06 -2.17
C LEU A 268 -8.72 -2.83 -1.64
N ASP A 269 -8.13 -1.71 -2.03
CA ASP A 269 -8.53 -0.33 -1.89
C ASP A 269 -9.30 0.18 -3.12
N ASN A 270 -9.66 -0.68 -4.06
CA ASN A 270 -10.64 -0.35 -5.11
C ASN A 270 -11.32 -1.62 -5.61
N HIS A 271 -12.65 -1.66 -5.57
CA HIS A 271 -13.45 -2.82 -5.98
C HIS A 271 -14.08 -2.69 -7.36
N ASP A 272 -13.92 -1.55 -8.02
CA ASP A 272 -14.45 -1.28 -9.35
C ASP A 272 -13.50 -1.80 -10.43
N GLU A 273 -13.88 -2.95 -11.00
CA GLU A 273 -13.11 -3.64 -12.04
C GLU A 273 -13.04 -2.86 -13.36
N SER A 274 -13.90 -1.85 -13.57
CA SER A 274 -13.82 -0.99 -14.76
C SER A 274 -12.68 0.02 -14.69
N LEU A 275 -12.22 0.35 -13.48
CA LEU A 275 -11.22 1.38 -13.23
C LEU A 275 -9.81 0.82 -13.03
N SER A 276 -9.68 -0.37 -12.43
CA SER A 276 -8.40 -1.04 -12.31
C SER A 276 -8.56 -2.55 -12.25
N TYR A 277 -7.77 -3.25 -13.06
CA TYR A 277 -7.78 -4.70 -13.12
C TYR A 277 -6.46 -5.27 -13.60
N VAL A 278 -6.27 -6.55 -13.32
CA VAL A 278 -5.20 -7.38 -13.90
C VAL A 278 -5.82 -8.66 -14.43
N LYS A 279 -5.49 -9.00 -15.69
CA LYS A 279 -6.13 -10.10 -16.45
C LYS A 279 -5.13 -10.89 -17.28
N GLY A 280 -5.42 -12.18 -17.43
CA GLY A 280 -4.72 -13.13 -18.28
C GLY A 280 -5.64 -13.77 -19.31
N TYR A 281 -5.14 -13.89 -20.53
CA TYR A 281 -5.86 -14.42 -21.68
C TYR A 281 -5.07 -15.55 -22.35
N ILE A 282 -5.78 -16.54 -22.87
CA ILE A 282 -5.24 -17.49 -23.85
C ILE A 282 -5.62 -17.01 -25.24
N GLN A 283 -4.62 -16.88 -26.12
CA GLN A 283 -4.83 -16.53 -27.52
C GLN A 283 -5.00 -17.79 -28.36
N CYS A 284 -5.95 -17.75 -29.29
CA CYS A 284 -6.37 -18.86 -30.11
C CYS A 284 -6.40 -18.46 -31.59
N ALA A 285 -5.92 -19.34 -32.46
CA ALA A 285 -6.07 -19.21 -33.90
C ALA A 285 -6.38 -20.57 -34.53
N LYS A 286 -7.37 -20.62 -35.42
CA LYS A 286 -7.82 -21.84 -36.12
C LYS A 286 -8.12 -23.00 -35.16
N GLY A 287 -8.65 -22.71 -33.97
CA GLY A 287 -8.97 -23.69 -32.95
C GLY A 287 -7.80 -24.18 -32.10
N ALA A 288 -6.58 -23.66 -32.33
CA ALA A 288 -5.38 -24.04 -31.59
C ALA A 288 -4.90 -22.89 -30.68
N PRO A 289 -4.34 -23.21 -29.50
CA PRO A 289 -3.72 -22.22 -28.62
C PRO A 289 -2.40 -21.72 -29.22
N THR A 290 -2.24 -20.41 -29.33
CA THR A 290 -1.09 -19.76 -29.99
C THR A 290 -0.24 -18.90 -29.06
N GLY A 291 -0.83 -18.36 -28.00
CA GLY A 291 -0.16 -17.40 -27.13
C GLY A 291 -0.87 -17.16 -25.82
N VAL A 292 -0.22 -16.37 -24.97
CA VAL A 292 -0.80 -15.79 -23.76
C VAL A 292 -0.72 -14.27 -23.86
N LYS A 293 -1.79 -13.59 -23.44
CA LYS A 293 -1.78 -12.13 -23.27
C LYS A 293 -1.98 -11.80 -21.80
N LEU A 294 -1.15 -10.91 -21.30
CA LEU A 294 -1.23 -10.30 -19.99
C LEU A 294 -1.71 -8.87 -20.17
N ALA A 295 -2.66 -8.42 -19.35
CA ALA A 295 -3.13 -7.05 -19.38
C ALA A 295 -3.25 -6.50 -17.95
N ILE A 296 -2.74 -5.29 -17.75
CA ILE A 296 -2.87 -4.54 -16.49
C ILE A 296 -3.43 -3.15 -16.81
N LYS A 297 -4.55 -2.81 -16.18
CA LYS A 297 -5.10 -1.46 -16.15
C LYS A 297 -4.82 -0.85 -14.76
N PRO A 298 -3.83 0.05 -14.64
CA PRO A 298 -3.68 0.86 -13.43
C PRO A 298 -4.88 1.79 -13.29
N LEU A 299 -5.13 2.25 -12.07
CA LEU A 299 -6.22 3.19 -11.78
C LEU A 299 -6.00 4.53 -12.50
N VAL A 300 -4.74 4.94 -12.63
CA VAL A 300 -4.31 6.11 -13.40
C VAL A 300 -3.36 5.66 -14.51
N GLY A 301 -3.67 6.04 -15.74
CA GLY A 301 -2.88 5.69 -16.93
C GLY A 301 -3.60 4.73 -17.87
N GLU A 302 -2.94 4.33 -18.96
CA GLU A 302 -3.49 3.44 -19.98
C GLU A 302 -3.31 1.96 -19.62
N THR A 303 -4.11 1.08 -20.24
CA THR A 303 -3.91 -0.36 -20.13
C THR A 303 -2.58 -0.72 -20.78
N GLN A 304 -1.74 -1.47 -20.07
CA GLN A 304 -0.54 -2.07 -20.64
C GLN A 304 -0.77 -3.54 -20.90
N GLU A 305 -0.24 -4.03 -22.02
CA GLU A 305 -0.40 -5.41 -22.44
C GLU A 305 0.95 -6.03 -22.83
N LYS A 306 1.09 -7.33 -22.60
CA LYS A 306 2.22 -8.13 -23.07
C LYS A 306 1.71 -9.43 -23.65
N GLN A 307 2.19 -9.78 -24.84
CA GLN A 307 1.91 -11.05 -25.48
C GLN A 307 3.17 -11.91 -25.48
N CYS A 308 2.99 -13.19 -25.18
CA CYS A 308 4.06 -14.19 -25.20
C CYS A 308 3.58 -15.47 -25.89
N PRO A 309 4.48 -16.26 -26.50
CA PRO A 309 4.12 -17.59 -26.97
C PRO A 309 3.76 -18.49 -25.79
N ILE A 310 2.92 -19.50 -26.06
CA ILE A 310 2.74 -20.60 -25.10
C ILE A 310 4.01 -21.47 -25.13
N PRO A 311 4.62 -21.80 -23.98
CA PRO A 311 5.77 -22.70 -23.91
C PRO A 311 5.51 -24.00 -24.68
N GLU A 312 6.43 -24.39 -25.56
CA GLU A 312 6.25 -25.58 -26.42
C GLU A 312 6.00 -26.86 -25.61
N ALA A 313 6.59 -26.94 -24.41
CA ALA A 313 6.38 -28.04 -23.48
C ALA A 313 4.89 -28.24 -23.15
N LEU A 314 4.11 -27.16 -23.02
CA LEU A 314 2.66 -27.22 -22.77
C LEU A 314 1.85 -27.65 -23.99
N LEU A 315 2.37 -27.44 -25.21
CA LEU A 315 1.67 -27.75 -26.46
C LEU A 315 1.89 -29.20 -26.92
N LYS A 316 3.08 -29.74 -26.64
CA LYS A 316 3.47 -31.11 -27.03
C LYS A 316 2.99 -32.17 -26.03
N ASP A 317 2.65 -31.76 -24.82
CA ASP A 317 2.25 -32.67 -23.75
C ASP A 317 0.84 -33.23 -23.98
N LYS A 318 0.69 -34.56 -24.09
CA LYS A 318 -0.61 -35.21 -24.31
C LYS A 318 -0.96 -36.07 -23.08
N PRO A 319 -2.21 -36.00 -22.57
CA PRO A 319 -2.63 -36.84 -21.47
C PRO A 319 -2.62 -38.31 -21.86
N VAL A 320 -2.19 -39.16 -20.94
CA VAL A 320 -2.41 -40.61 -21.01
C VAL A 320 -3.83 -40.86 -20.46
N HIS A 321 -4.81 -41.06 -21.35
CA HIS A 321 -6.16 -41.42 -20.92
C HIS A 321 -6.12 -42.69 -20.04
N LYS A 322 -6.77 -42.65 -18.88
CA LYS A 322 -7.29 -43.87 -18.25
C LYS A 322 -8.43 -44.35 -19.13
N SER A 323 -8.19 -45.40 -19.91
CA SER A 323 -9.24 -46.36 -20.27
C SER A 323 -9.80 -47.03 -19.01
#